data_AF-A0A8J4PHD4-F1
#
_entry.id   AF-A0A8J4PHD4-F1
#
_cell.length_a   1.000
_cell.length_b   1.000
_cell.length_c   1.000
_cell.angle_alpha   90.00
_cell.angle_beta   90.00
_cell.angle_gamma   90.00
#
_symmetry.space_group_name_H-M   'P 1'
#
loop_
_entity.id
_entity.type
_entity.pdbx_description
1 polymer ?
#
loop_
_entity_poly.entity_id
_entity_poly.type
_entity_poly.pdbx_seq_one_letter_code
_entity_poly.pdbx_strand_id
1 'polypeptide(L)'
;SGQRPAPAAPPGRPQGEHLQLLLRRSREAKNRAYCPYSRFPVGAALLTADGEIFSGCNVENACYSLGVCAERTAIQKAISEGHTSFRAMAI
;
A
#
# COMPACT_ATOMS: atom_id res chain seq x y z
N SER A 1 -21.25 0.01 -18.70
CA SER A 1 -21.14 1.48 -18.59
C SER A 1 -21.60 1.92 -17.21
N GLY A 2 -20.81 1.66 -16.17
CA GLY A 2 -21.08 2.18 -14.82
C GLY A 2 -20.17 3.37 -14.58
N GLN A 3 -20.73 4.56 -14.38
CA GLN A 3 -19.94 5.69 -13.88
C GLN A 3 -19.39 5.29 -12.51
N ARG A 4 -18.06 5.24 -12.37
CA ARG A 4 -17.45 5.06 -11.05
C ARG A 4 -17.92 6.24 -10.18
N PRO A 5 -18.47 5.99 -8.99
CA PRO A 5 -18.89 7.07 -8.11
C PRO A 5 -17.72 8.01 -7.86
N ALA A 6 -18.02 9.30 -7.77
CA ALA A 6 -17.01 10.31 -7.45
C ALA A 6 -16.30 9.91 -6.13
N PRO A 7 -14.97 10.12 -6.03
CA PRO A 7 -14.25 9.81 -4.81
C PRO A 7 -14.90 10.57 -3.64
N ALA A 8 -15.18 9.86 -2.55
CA ALA A 8 -15.67 10.47 -1.32
C ALA A 8 -14.73 11.62 -0.88
N ALA A 9 -15.27 12.58 -0.13
CA ALA A 9 -14.50 13.68 0.44
C ALA A 9 -13.19 13.18 1.07
N PRO A 10 -12.07 13.92 0.94
CA PRO A 10 -10.77 13.47 1.41
C PRO A 10 -10.87 13.14 2.89
N PRO A 11 -10.54 11.90 3.28
CA PRO A 11 -10.79 11.48 4.63
C PRO A 11 -9.86 12.23 5.61
N GLY A 12 -10.35 12.43 6.83
CA GLY A 12 -9.64 13.20 7.86
C GLY A 12 -8.26 12.62 8.20
N ARG A 13 -7.40 13.46 8.80
CA ARG A 13 -6.03 13.10 9.18
C ARG A 13 -6.02 11.81 10.02
N PRO A 14 -5.08 10.87 9.77
CA PRO A 14 -4.95 9.67 10.60
C PRO A 14 -4.63 10.04 12.07
N GLN A 15 -5.32 9.35 12.99
CA GLN A 15 -5.05 9.39 14.43
C GLN A 15 -3.69 8.75 14.78
N GLY A 16 -3.18 9.03 15.99
CA GLY A 16 -1.86 8.56 16.44
C GLY A 16 -1.69 7.04 16.47
N GLU A 17 -2.74 6.29 16.81
CA GLU A 17 -2.72 4.82 16.80
C GLU A 17 -2.56 4.26 15.39
N HIS A 18 -3.22 4.86 14.39
CA HIS A 18 -3.07 4.47 13.00
C HIS A 18 -1.64 4.65 12.50
N LEU A 19 -0.95 5.72 12.93
CA LEU A 19 0.45 5.94 12.55
C LEU A 19 1.35 4.78 13.02
N GLN A 20 1.21 4.36 14.28
CA GLN A 20 2.02 3.27 14.81
C GLN A 20 1.70 1.93 14.12
N LEU A 21 0.42 1.68 13.86
CA LEU A 21 0.01 0.48 13.15
C LEU A 21 0.54 0.47 11.71
N LEU A 22 0.48 1.59 11.00
CA LEU A 22 1.02 1.73 9.65
C LEU A 22 2.53 1.48 9.61
N LEU A 23 3.30 2.10 10.52
CA LEU A 23 4.76 1.89 10.61
C LEU A 23 5.10 0.43 10.92
N ARG A 24 4.36 -0.20 11.82
CA ARG A 24 4.55 -1.62 12.13
C ARG A 24 4.28 -2.49 10.90
N ARG A 25 3.14 -2.28 10.23
CA ARG A 25 2.73 -3.07 9.06
C ARG A 25 3.67 -2.87 7.87
N SER A 26 4.20 -1.66 7.63
CA SER A 26 5.16 -1.43 6.55
C SER A 26 6.48 -2.18 6.81
N ARG A 27 6.98 -2.16 8.06
CA ARG A 27 8.16 -2.93 8.48
C ARG A 27 7.95 -4.44 8.35
N GLU A 28 6.78 -4.96 8.73
CA GLU A 28 6.45 -6.38 8.56
C GLU A 28 6.38 -6.78 7.09
N ALA A 29 5.79 -5.94 6.23
CA ALA A 29 5.67 -6.20 4.80
C ALA A 29 7.04 -6.22 4.10
N LYS A 30 7.98 -5.38 4.54
CA LYS A 30 9.36 -5.34 4.04
C LYS A 30 10.04 -6.72 4.06
N ASN A 31 9.74 -7.54 5.07
CA ASN A 31 10.33 -8.88 5.23
C ASN A 31 9.88 -9.87 4.15
N ARG A 32 8.88 -9.52 3.33
CA ARG A 32 8.35 -10.35 2.23
C ARG A 32 8.77 -9.84 0.85
N ALA A 33 9.61 -8.81 0.78
CA ALA A 33 10.08 -8.26 -0.48
C ALA A 33 10.79 -9.32 -1.33
N TYR A 34 10.41 -9.40 -2.61
CA TYR A 34 11.15 -10.18 -3.60
C TYR A 34 12.04 -9.21 -4.38
N CYS A 35 13.28 -9.05 -3.93
CA CYS A 35 14.22 -8.09 -4.53
C CYS A 35 15.63 -8.69 -4.77
N PRO A 36 15.75 -9.78 -5.55
CA PRO A 36 17.03 -10.45 -5.73
C PRO A 36 18.04 -9.61 -6.54
N TYR A 37 17.59 -8.63 -7.32
CA TYR A 37 18.45 -7.85 -8.20
C TYR A 37 19.03 -6.64 -7.46
N SER A 38 18.20 -5.82 -6.81
CA SER A 38 18.70 -4.66 -6.04
C SER A 38 19.18 -5.01 -4.63
N ARG A 39 18.65 -6.09 -4.04
CA ARG A 39 18.82 -6.43 -2.62
C ARG A 39 18.36 -5.32 -1.67
N PHE A 40 17.41 -4.49 -2.12
CA PHE A 40 16.88 -3.37 -1.37
C PHE A 40 15.40 -3.60 -1.03
N PRO A 41 15.10 -4.18 0.15
CA PRO A 41 13.73 -4.49 0.53
C PRO A 41 13.00 -3.24 1.01
N VAL A 42 11.81 -2.99 0.47
CA VAL A 42 10.91 -1.90 0.83
C VAL A 42 9.54 -2.49 1.17
N GLY A 43 8.93 -1.99 2.24
CA GLY A 43 7.57 -2.32 2.63
C GLY A 43 6.70 -1.07 2.65
N ALA A 44 5.39 -1.25 2.51
CA ALA A 44 4.41 -0.18 2.62
C ALA A 44 3.15 -0.69 3.29
N ALA A 45 2.45 0.20 3.98
CA ALA A 45 1.12 -0.04 4.54
C ALA A 45 0.20 1.15 4.20
N LEU A 46 -1.00 0.86 3.73
CA LEU A 46 -2.00 1.80 3.26
C LEU A 46 -3.24 1.70 4.14
N LEU A 47 -3.66 2.82 4.73
CA LEU A 47 -4.92 2.97 5.47
C LEU A 47 -6.01 3.44 4.52
N THR A 48 -7.11 2.68 4.42
CA THR A 48 -8.28 3.04 3.62
C THR A 48 -9.20 4.02 4.35
N ALA A 49 -10.18 4.57 3.64
CA ALA A 49 -11.16 5.50 4.21
C ALA A 49 -12.12 4.85 5.22
N ASP A 50 -12.30 3.53 5.18
CA ASP A 50 -13.09 2.72 6.10
C ASP A 50 -12.27 2.09 7.24
N GLY A 51 -10.95 2.34 7.27
CA GLY A 51 -10.10 1.96 8.40
C GLY A 51 -9.34 0.65 8.22
N GLU A 52 -9.49 -0.02 7.08
CA GLU A 52 -8.72 -1.22 6.76
C GLU A 52 -7.27 -0.87 6.38
N ILE A 53 -6.36 -1.83 6.59
CA ILE A 53 -4.95 -1.68 6.26
C ILE A 53 -4.50 -2.75 5.29
N PHE A 54 -4.01 -2.31 4.13
CA PHE A 54 -3.40 -3.15 3.13
C PHE A 54 -1.90 -2.93 3.11
N SER A 55 -1.12 -4.01 3.07
CA SER A 55 0.33 -3.94 3.03
C SER A 55 0.88 -4.47 1.71
N GLY A 56 2.02 -3.93 1.31
CA GLY A 56 2.73 -4.30 0.09
C GLY A 56 4.24 -4.26 0.29
N CYS A 57 4.96 -4.93 -0.59
CA CYS A 57 6.41 -4.89 -0.68
C CYS A 57 6.84 -4.79 -2.13
N ASN A 58 8.08 -4.39 -2.38
CA ASN A 58 8.60 -4.41 -3.75
C ASN A 58 8.77 -5.85 -4.25
N VAL A 59 8.37 -6.06 -5.50
CA VAL A 59 8.51 -7.32 -6.23
C VAL A 59 9.22 -7.02 -7.53
N GLU A 60 10.46 -7.47 -7.63
CA GLU A 60 11.29 -7.25 -8.79
C GLU A 60 11.10 -8.34 -9.85
N ASN A 61 11.59 -8.04 -11.05
CA ASN A 61 11.60 -8.95 -12.17
C ASN A 61 12.92 -8.80 -12.92
N ALA A 62 13.35 -9.85 -13.63
CA ALA A 62 14.55 -9.80 -14.46
C ALA A 62 14.43 -8.71 -15.53
N CYS A 63 13.22 -8.48 -16.05
CA CYS A 63 12.89 -7.31 -16.83
C CYS A 63 12.55 -6.15 -15.87
N TYR A 64 13.49 -5.21 -15.69
CA TYR A 64 13.40 -4.19 -14.63
C TYR A 64 12.17 -3.29 -14.75
N SER A 65 11.65 -3.07 -15.96
CA SER A 65 10.43 -2.28 -16.20
C SER A 65 9.16 -2.93 -15.64
N LEU A 66 9.18 -4.24 -15.38
CA LEU A 66 8.04 -4.98 -14.81
C LEU A 66 8.04 -5.00 -13.27
N GLY A 67 9.10 -4.49 -12.64
CA GLY A 67 9.17 -4.41 -11.18
C GLY A 67 8.05 -3.52 -10.61
N VAL A 68 7.49 -3.95 -9.48
CA VAL A 68 6.43 -3.22 -8.76
C VAL A 68 7.00 -2.75 -7.42
N CYS A 69 6.78 -1.47 -7.09
CA CYS A 69 7.21 -0.90 -5.83
C CYS A 69 6.23 -1.22 -4.70
N ALA A 70 6.65 -1.10 -3.44
CA ALA A 70 5.85 -1.49 -2.28
C ALA A 70 4.51 -0.74 -2.19
N GLU A 71 4.54 0.55 -2.52
CA GLU A 71 3.39 1.47 -2.54
C GLU A 71 2.36 1.03 -3.57
N ARG A 72 2.81 0.71 -4.79
CA ARG A 72 1.94 0.20 -5.86
C ARG A 72 1.33 -1.13 -5.47
N THR A 73 2.11 -2.05 -4.88
CA THR A 73 1.59 -3.34 -4.39
C THR A 73 0.49 -3.13 -3.34
N ALA A 74 0.68 -2.24 -2.36
CA ALA A 74 -0.32 -1.96 -1.32
C ALA A 74 -1.61 -1.35 -1.90
N ILE A 75 -1.47 -0.38 -2.82
CA ILE A 75 -2.61 0.26 -3.51
C ILE A 75 -3.36 -0.74 -4.39
N GLN A 76 -2.65 -1.51 -5.20
CA GLN A 76 -3.25 -2.51 -6.10
C GLN A 76 -4.03 -3.54 -5.31
N LYS A 77 -3.49 -4.01 -4.17
CA LYS A 77 -4.20 -4.91 -3.26
C LYS A 77 -5.47 -4.30 -2.70
N ALA A 78 -5.42 -3.06 -2.17
CA ALA A 78 -6.61 -2.40 -1.66
C ALA A 78 -7.69 -2.23 -2.74
N ILE A 79 -7.30 -1.86 -3.96
CA ILE A 79 -8.21 -1.71 -5.09
C ILE A 79 -8.83 -3.04 -5.49
N SER A 80 -8.05 -4.14 -5.53
CA SER A 80 -8.60 -5.46 -5.89
C SER A 80 -9.62 -5.98 -4.88
N GLU A 81 -9.51 -5.54 -3.63
CA GLU A 81 -10.44 -5.87 -2.54
C GLU A 81 -11.61 -4.86 -2.44
N GLY A 82 -11.70 -3.90 -3.38
CA GLY A 82 -12.83 -2.97 -3.50
C GLY A 82 -12.62 -1.58 -2.88
N HIS A 83 -11.47 -1.30 -2.28
CA HIS A 83 -11.19 0.00 -1.65
C HIS A 83 -10.57 0.97 -2.66
N THR A 84 -11.25 2.10 -2.88
CA THR A 84 -10.80 3.15 -3.81
C THR A 84 -10.59 4.52 -3.15
N SER A 85 -10.78 4.60 -1.83
CA SER A 85 -10.56 5.82 -1.04
C SER A 85 -9.59 5.54 0.11
N PHE A 86 -8.59 6.42 0.27
CA PHE A 86 -7.43 6.20 1.14
C PHE A 86 -7.15 7.41 2.03
N ARG A 87 -6.62 7.15 3.24
CA ARG A 87 -6.29 8.16 4.26
C ARG A 87 -4.81 8.47 4.35
N ALA A 88 -3.98 7.45 4.38
CA ALA A 88 -2.56 7.58 4.66
C ALA A 88 -1.79 6.34 4.22
N MET A 89 -0.50 6.50 4.00
CA MET A 89 0.43 5.40 3.75
C MET A 89 1.70 5.63 4.59
N ALA A 90 2.27 4.54 5.10
CA ALA A 90 3.64 4.50 5.61
C ALA A 90 4.50 3.60 4.72
N ILE A 91 5.77 3.97 4.59
CA ILE A 91 6.79 3.25 3.84
C ILE A 91 7.90 2.91 4.85
#